data_AF-A0A1G1I1B1-F1
#
_entry.id   AF-A0A1G1I1B1-F1
#
_cell.length_a   1.000
_cell.length_b   1.000
_cell.length_c   1.000
_cell.angle_alpha   90.00
_cell.angle_beta   90.00
_cell.angle_gamma   90.00
#
_symmetry.space_group_name_H-M   'P 1'
#
loop_
_entity.id
_entity.type
_entity.pdbx_description
1 polymer ?
#
loop_
_entity_poly.entity_id
_entity_poly.type
_entity_poly.pdbx_seq_one_letter_code
_entity_poly.pdbx_strand_id
1 'polypeptide(L)'
;MASSRAALVRTLIWGGIAAALFGFLFYYADEFVRLAQTTQNSCKVQEGMNTVYYSNATPEPCAARGGTFAEGSWWFVLAPIAMAFALSYAHGVFTGLFWDTIGLKPRK
;
A
#
# COMPACT_ATOMS: atom_id res chain seq x y z
N MET A 1 -7.74 35.82 -4.06
CA MET A 1 -8.85 34.85 -4.05
C MET A 1 -8.78 34.08 -5.36
N ALA A 2 -8.25 32.86 -5.37
CA ALA A 2 -8.32 32.03 -6.57
C ALA A 2 -9.80 31.78 -6.87
N SER A 3 -10.22 31.95 -8.13
CA SER A 3 -11.58 31.66 -8.59
C SER A 3 -12.05 30.32 -8.02
N SER A 4 -13.16 30.33 -7.26
CA SER A 4 -13.67 29.18 -6.49
C SER A 4 -13.79 27.92 -7.33
N ARG A 5 -14.06 28.07 -8.63
CA ARG A 5 -14.16 26.98 -9.60
C ARG A 5 -12.84 26.29 -9.89
N ALA A 6 -11.74 27.05 -10.04
CA ALA A 6 -10.43 26.48 -10.33
C ALA A 6 -9.87 25.69 -9.13
N ALA A 7 -10.10 26.20 -7.91
CA ALA A 7 -9.73 25.50 -6.67
C ALA A 7 -10.53 24.20 -6.49
N LEU A 8 -11.83 24.23 -6.77
CA LEU A 8 -12.70 23.04 -6.72
C LEU A 8 -12.25 21.98 -7.74
N VAL A 9 -12.02 22.36 -9.00
CA VAL A 9 -11.56 21.42 -10.04
C VAL A 9 -10.25 20.75 -9.63
N ARG A 10 -9.29 21.52 -9.12
CA ARG A 10 -8.00 20.97 -8.65
C ARG A 10 -8.20 19.97 -7.51
N THR A 11 -9.10 20.27 -6.56
CA THR A 11 -9.45 19.39 -5.45
C THR A 11 -10.05 18.08 -5.94
N LEU A 12 -11.00 18.14 -6.88
CA LEU A 12 -11.64 16.96 -7.46
C LEU A 12 -10.65 16.08 -8.23
N ILE A 13 -9.72 16.68 -8.98
CA ILE A 13 -8.67 15.93 -9.69
C ILE A 13 -7.80 15.14 -8.70
N TRP A 14 -7.29 15.81 -7.66
CA TRP A 14 -6.45 15.13 -6.65
C TRP A 14 -7.24 14.10 -5.84
N GLY A 15 -8.51 14.36 -5.55
CA GLY A 15 -9.41 13.39 -4.93
C GLY A 15 -9.62 12.16 -5.81
N GLY A 16 -9.80 12.35 -7.12
CA GLY A 16 -9.90 11.28 -8.10
C GLY A 16 -8.61 10.45 -8.20
N ILE A 17 -7.44 11.11 -8.22
CA ILE A 17 -6.14 10.43 -8.20
C ILE A 17 -5.98 9.61 -6.93
N ALA A 18 -6.29 10.17 -5.76
CA ALA A 18 -6.21 9.46 -4.50
C ALA A 18 -7.15 8.24 -4.48
N ALA A 19 -8.40 8.40 -4.92
CA ALA A 19 -9.38 7.32 -5.01
C ALA A 19 -8.90 6.21 -5.96
N ALA A 20 -8.33 6.57 -7.12
CA ALA A 20 -7.78 5.61 -8.07
C ALA A 20 -6.58 4.84 -7.48
N LEU A 21 -5.67 5.51 -6.76
CA LEU A 21 -4.55 4.85 -6.07
C LEU A 21 -5.02 3.90 -4.98
N PHE A 22 -6.00 4.31 -4.15
CA PHE A 22 -6.60 3.40 -3.16
C PHE A 22 -7.29 2.21 -3.84
N GLY A 23 -8.05 2.46 -4.90
CA GLY A 23 -8.67 1.40 -5.70
C GLY A 23 -7.64 0.42 -6.26
N PHE A 24 -6.53 0.93 -6.80
CA PHE A 24 -5.42 0.12 -7.28
C PHE A 24 -4.79 -0.72 -6.15
N LEU A 25 -4.52 -0.12 -4.99
CA LEU A 25 -3.99 -0.85 -3.83
C LEU A 25 -4.90 -2.00 -3.43
N PHE A 26 -6.22 -1.76 -3.33
CA PHE A 26 -7.18 -2.80 -2.95
C PHE A 26 -7.35 -3.87 -4.01
N TYR A 27 -7.33 -3.50 -5.29
CA TYR A 27 -7.42 -4.46 -6.39
C TYR A 27 -6.21 -5.41 -6.42
N TYR A 28 -5.02 -4.92 -6.07
CA TYR A 28 -3.78 -5.71 -6.01
C TYR A 28 -3.35 -6.05 -4.58
N ALA A 29 -4.28 -6.10 -3.62
CA ALA A 29 -3.95 -6.28 -2.21
C ALA A 29 -3.15 -7.57 -1.95
N ASP A 30 -3.59 -8.68 -2.52
CA ASP A 30 -2.92 -9.99 -2.38
C ASP A 30 -1.49 -9.96 -2.95
N GLU A 31 -1.27 -9.20 -4.02
CA GLU A 31 0.03 -9.06 -4.67
C GLU A 31 0.98 -8.26 -3.78
N PHE A 32 0.52 -7.15 -3.23
CA PHE A 32 1.31 -6.36 -2.28
C PHE A 32 1.63 -7.17 -1.01
N VAL A 33 0.68 -7.96 -0.50
CA VAL A 33 0.92 -8.86 0.64
C VAL A 33 1.96 -9.93 0.26
N ARG A 34 1.83 -10.56 -0.91
CA ARG A 34 2.82 -11.53 -1.38
C ARG A 34 4.20 -10.90 -1.47
N LEU A 35 4.33 -9.75 -2.13
CA LEU A 35 5.60 -9.04 -2.28
C LEU A 35 6.20 -8.72 -0.91
N ALA A 36 5.39 -8.25 0.05
CA ALA A 36 5.82 -7.95 1.41
C ALA A 36 6.35 -9.19 2.15
N GLN A 37 5.66 -10.33 2.04
CA GLN A 37 6.06 -11.59 2.67
C GLN A 37 7.31 -12.21 2.01
N THR A 38 7.53 -11.94 0.72
CA THR A 38 8.72 -12.40 -0.03
C THR A 38 9.87 -11.40 -0.05
N THR A 39 9.85 -10.36 0.80
CA THR A 39 11.02 -9.47 0.96
C THR A 39 12.18 -10.15 1.68
N GLN A 40 11.86 -11.14 2.51
CA GLN A 40 12.79 -12.01 3.21
C GLN A 40 12.48 -13.46 2.88
N ASN A 41 13.41 -14.37 3.21
CA ASN A 41 13.17 -15.79 3.10
C ASN A 41 11.94 -16.16 3.94
N SER A 42 10.94 -16.76 3.29
CA SER A 42 9.67 -17.09 3.93
C SER A 42 9.33 -18.56 3.71
N CYS A 43 8.63 -19.13 4.68
CA CYS A 43 8.01 -20.45 4.53
C CYS A 43 6.50 -20.28 4.49
N LYS A 44 5.88 -20.83 3.43
CA LYS A 44 4.41 -20.83 3.28
C LYS A 44 3.88 -22.19 3.70
N VAL A 45 3.08 -22.21 4.76
CA VAL A 45 2.45 -23.43 5.29
C VAL A 45 0.94 -23.29 5.14
N GLN A 46 0.29 -24.29 4.56
CA GLN A 46 -1.17 -24.33 4.45
C GLN A 46 -1.74 -25.02 5.69
N GLU A 47 -2.35 -24.26 6.59
CA GLU A 47 -3.02 -24.77 7.79
C GLU A 47 -4.54 -24.67 7.61
N GLY A 48 -5.15 -25.78 7.18
CA GLY A 48 -6.58 -25.82 6.88
C GLY A 48 -6.95 -24.93 5.70
N MET A 49 -7.80 -23.92 5.93
CA MET A 49 -8.19 -22.94 4.91
C MET A 49 -7.26 -21.70 4.85
N ASN A 50 -6.30 -21.57 5.77
CA ASN A 50 -5.46 -20.38 5.89
C ASN A 50 -4.03 -20.66 5.43
N THR A 51 -3.44 -19.70 4.72
CA THR A 51 -2.01 -19.72 4.37
C THR A 51 -1.24 -18.91 5.40
N VAL A 52 -0.40 -19.58 6.19
CA VAL A 52 0.45 -18.94 7.21
C VAL A 52 1.85 -18.74 6.63
N TYR A 53 2.37 -17.52 6.79
CA TYR A 53 3.71 -17.14 6.34
C TYR A 53 4.64 -17.03 7.55
N TYR A 54 5.74 -17.77 7.54
CA TYR A 54 6.80 -17.66 8.55
C TYR A 54 7.98 -16.90 7.95
N SER A 55 8.38 -15.80 8.59
CA SER A 55 9.52 -14.97 8.17
C SER A 55 10.86 -15.55 8.66
N ASN A 56 11.95 -15.24 7.96
CA ASN A 56 13.30 -15.70 8.26
C ASN A 56 13.41 -17.24 8.36
N ALA A 57 12.65 -17.94 7.52
CA ALA A 57 12.68 -19.39 7.51
C ALA A 57 13.98 -19.91 6.87
N THR A 58 14.47 -21.04 7.37
CA THR A 58 15.46 -21.86 6.66
C THR A 58 14.76 -23.06 6.02
N PRO A 59 15.34 -23.68 4.97
CA PRO A 59 14.70 -24.76 4.21
C PRO A 59 14.31 -25.98 5.07
N GLU A 60 15.16 -26.37 6.03
CA GLU A 60 14.94 -27.54 6.91
C GLU A 60 13.69 -27.43 7.80
N PRO A 61 13.52 -26.38 8.64
CA PRO A 61 12.32 -26.24 9.46
C PRO A 61 11.06 -25.94 8.64
N CYS A 62 11.19 -25.46 7.40
CA CYS A 62 10.06 -25.29 6.50
C CYS A 62 9.56 -26.64 5.97
N ALA A 63 10.48 -27.50 5.52
CA ALA A 63 10.16 -28.86 5.08
C ALA A 63 9.56 -29.70 6.23
N ALA A 64 10.06 -29.54 7.45
CA ALA A 64 9.52 -30.21 8.64
C ALA A 64 8.05 -29.86 8.94
N ARG A 65 7.57 -28.70 8.46
CA ARG A 65 6.18 -28.24 8.61
C ARG A 65 5.29 -28.55 7.41
N GLY A 66 5.81 -29.29 6.42
CA GLY A 66 5.11 -29.51 5.15
C GLY A 66 4.92 -28.22 4.34
N GLY A 67 5.71 -27.18 4.63
CA GLY A 67 5.64 -25.89 3.95
C GLY A 67 6.46 -25.82 2.69
N THR A 68 6.19 -24.81 1.87
CA THR A 68 6.99 -24.47 0.70
C THR A 68 7.90 -23.30 1.01
N PHE A 69 9.20 -23.49 0.80
CA PHE A 69 10.21 -22.45 0.98
C PHE A 69 10.16 -21.48 -0.20
N ALA A 70 10.09 -20.19 0.10
CA ALA A 70 10.17 -19.12 -0.88
C ALA A 70 11.37 -18.24 -0.56
N GLU A 71 12.32 -18.19 -1.50
CA GLU A 71 13.49 -17.34 -1.40
C GLU A 71 13.06 -15.87 -1.48
N GLY A 72 13.59 -15.06 -0.56
CA GLY A 72 13.27 -13.65 -0.46
C GLY A 72 14.04 -12.84 -1.50
N SER A 73 13.37 -11.87 -2.11
CA SER A 73 14.06 -10.84 -2.90
C SER A 73 13.85 -9.49 -2.23
N TRP A 74 14.93 -8.92 -1.71
CA TRP A 74 14.90 -7.66 -0.97
C TRP A 74 14.28 -6.51 -1.79
N TRP A 75 14.50 -6.48 -3.11
CA TRP A 75 13.96 -5.45 -4.00
C TRP A 75 12.44 -5.41 -4.05
N PHE A 76 11.74 -6.49 -3.68
CA PHE A 76 10.27 -6.49 -3.61
C PHE A 76 9.71 -5.55 -2.55
N VAL A 77 10.52 -5.11 -1.57
CA VAL A 77 10.11 -4.12 -0.57
C VAL A 77 9.78 -2.77 -1.19
N LEU A 78 10.34 -2.47 -2.37
CA LEU A 78 10.14 -1.16 -3.01
C LEU A 78 8.72 -0.94 -3.48
N ALA A 79 8.01 -1.98 -3.92
CA ALA A 79 6.64 -1.85 -4.40
C ALA A 79 5.67 -1.33 -3.32
N PRO A 80 5.55 -1.96 -2.13
CA PRO A 80 4.69 -1.44 -1.07
C PRO A 80 5.17 -0.07 -0.54
N ILE A 81 6.48 0.19 -0.50
CA ILE A 81 7.02 1.50 -0.10
C ILE A 81 6.58 2.58 -1.10
N ALA A 82 6.79 2.35 -2.40
CA ALA A 82 6.41 3.30 -3.45
C ALA A 82 4.91 3.59 -3.43
N MET A 83 4.09 2.55 -3.22
CA MET A 83 2.64 2.70 -3.09
C MET A 83 2.27 3.54 -1.86
N ALA A 84 2.89 3.29 -0.70
CA ALA A 84 2.66 4.08 0.50
C ALA A 84 3.01 5.56 0.32
N PHE A 85 4.12 5.86 -0.36
CA PHE A 85 4.49 7.25 -0.68
C PHE A 85 3.53 7.90 -1.66
N ALA A 86 3.14 7.20 -2.73
CA ALA A 86 2.18 7.71 -3.71
C ALA A 86 0.85 8.07 -3.06
N LEU A 87 0.32 7.19 -2.21
CA LEU A 87 -0.90 7.42 -1.44
C LEU A 87 -0.75 8.59 -0.49
N SER A 88 0.33 8.63 0.30
CA SER A 88 0.58 9.71 1.27
C SER A 88 0.64 11.08 0.60
N TYR A 89 1.35 11.17 -0.53
CA TYR A 89 1.45 12.40 -1.28
C TYR A 89 0.11 12.83 -1.89
N ALA A 90 -0.55 11.94 -2.65
CA ALA A 90 -1.80 12.27 -3.32
C ALA A 90 -2.91 12.60 -2.33
N HIS A 91 -3.04 11.80 -1.26
CA HIS A 91 -4.03 12.03 -0.21
C HIS A 91 -3.71 13.30 0.61
N GLY A 92 -2.43 13.57 0.89
CA GLY A 92 -2.00 14.80 1.57
C GLY A 92 -2.33 16.06 0.76
N VAL A 93 -2.08 16.05 -0.55
CA VAL A 93 -2.44 17.16 -1.44
C VAL A 93 -3.95 17.33 -1.52
N PHE A 94 -4.71 16.24 -1.69
CA PHE A 94 -6.16 16.27 -1.71
C PHE A 94 -6.75 16.86 -0.41
N THR A 95 -6.32 16.36 0.74
CA THR A 95 -6.85 16.80 2.05
C THR A 95 -6.56 18.29 2.28
N GLY A 96 -5.36 18.76 1.98
CA GLY A 96 -5.04 20.20 2.07
C GLY A 96 -5.94 21.06 1.18
N LEU A 97 -6.12 20.67 -0.09
CA LEU A 97 -7.00 21.37 -1.02
C LEU A 97 -8.47 21.32 -0.59
N PHE A 98 -8.93 20.18 -0.10
CA PHE A 98 -10.29 19.97 0.40
C PHE A 98 -10.61 20.95 1.53
N TRP A 99 -9.75 20.99 2.56
CA TRP A 99 -9.91 21.92 3.69
C TRP A 99 -9.89 23.39 3.24
N ASP A 100 -8.99 23.75 2.32
CA ASP A 100 -8.94 25.08 1.72
C ASP A 100 -10.24 25.42 0.94
N THR A 101 -10.85 24.47 0.23
CA THR A 101 -12.10 24.71 -0.52
C THR A 101 -13.32 24.92 0.37
N ILE A 102 -13.39 24.27 1.53
CA ILE A 102 -14.50 24.45 2.49
C ILE A 102 -14.23 25.55 3.53
N GLY A 103 -13.08 26.23 3.43
CA GLY A 103 -12.75 27.39 4.25
C GLY A 103 -12.26 27.06 5.67
N LEU A 104 -11.88 25.81 5.93
CA LEU A 104 -11.36 25.39 7.23
C LEU A 104 -9.83 25.30 7.14
N LYS A 105 -9.11 26.17 7.85
CA LYS A 105 -7.64 26.13 7.90
C LYS A 105 -7.16 26.11 9.34
N PRO A 106 -6.15 25.28 9.69
CA PRO A 106 -5.55 25.35 11.02
C PRO A 106 -5.01 26.76 11.28
N ARG A 107 -5.18 27.24 12.52
CA ARG A 107 -4.61 28.51 12.96
C ARG A 107 -3.08 28.38 12.92
N LYS A 108 -2.43 29.37 12.31
CA LYS A 108 -0.95 29.49 12.34
C LYS A 108 -0.44 29.58 13.77
#